data_AF-A0A3P3UDT5-F1
#
_entry.id   AF-A0A3P3UDT5-F1
#
_cell.length_a   1.000
_cell.length_b   1.000
_cell.length_c   1.000
_cell.angle_alpha   90.00
_cell.angle_beta   90.00
_cell.angle_gamma   90.00
#
_symmetry.space_group_name_H-M   'P 1'
#
loop_
_entity.id
_entity.type
_entity.pdbx_description
1 polymer ?
#
loop_
_entity_poly.entity_id
_entity_poly.type
_entity_poly.pdbx_seq_one_letter_code
_entity_poly.pdbx_strand_id
1 'polypeptide(L)'
;MLNNPSSAQILLDKYEIKHHREKDPIYIPRELSNSDKETIICNYIDSEDPSLNYLRLITNIQSSKDKLEISPKTILKSKRKVEELEKQFFKDNSGMEIETTVIFSKSQDEEVLLNFEGQSISASYSTKWIERNTDYATLLNNFIFLFEFVDIQMRCILTNKSSEMGVFEELLTSSQNAYNKGFAFEQKDTFSLLQMAGYYSHLFSIGIRLEEVIEWFFENYLANEFDEHYFKVTMPSANSTFLEKCTNIMPALESVLKQFTLYVEEGHIDFELLEIRSEHLIYKNIPSLVDKKYVYGSGNEFNSVTFLLFSDQSGLGYHEKFEEKYNNFFELLTNEKIKLSEIANYNVSKVNWLIDLKYLSVDKDEYVVFNNKQLIFILKDLYLNDVISYWKYSKFSRTIIDDLEKRNVVEIESSLFSRPEQDYINYTLNKSQFNNGLDLRNKYSHTQPNSGEDERIHNQNYLIFLRLFIIAIIKINDDFCTLKVIENMRE
;
A
#
# COMPACT_ATOMS: atom_id res chain seq x y z
N MET A 1 -39.08 -0.21 13.48
CA MET A 1 -37.64 -0.33 13.16
C MET A 1 -37.25 -1.78 12.88
N LEU A 2 -37.48 -2.74 13.78
CA LEU A 2 -36.95 -4.11 13.66
C LEU A 2 -37.18 -4.82 12.31
N ASN A 3 -38.32 -4.58 11.65
CA ASN A 3 -38.67 -5.23 10.37
C ASN A 3 -38.48 -4.34 9.13
N ASN A 4 -37.97 -3.10 9.30
CA ASN A 4 -37.78 -2.18 8.18
C ASN A 4 -36.30 -2.25 7.73
N PRO A 5 -36.01 -2.68 6.49
CA PRO A 5 -34.64 -2.78 5.94
C PRO A 5 -33.82 -1.48 6.05
N SER A 6 -34.47 -0.32 5.97
CA SER A 6 -33.81 0.99 6.12
C SER A 6 -33.20 1.19 7.51
N SER A 7 -33.67 0.47 8.54
CA SER A 7 -33.11 0.57 9.89
C SER A 7 -31.68 0.03 9.96
N ALA A 8 -31.36 -1.01 9.17
CA ALA A 8 -29.99 -1.53 9.09
C ALA A 8 -29.06 -0.54 8.40
N GLN A 9 -29.52 0.12 7.34
CA GLN A 9 -28.76 1.15 6.64
C GLN A 9 -28.39 2.29 7.60
N ILE A 10 -29.31 2.76 8.45
CA ILE A 10 -29.04 3.80 9.46
C ILE A 10 -27.98 3.34 10.48
N LEU A 11 -28.04 2.08 10.93
CA LEU A 11 -27.04 1.54 11.85
C LEU A 11 -25.65 1.48 11.20
N LEU A 12 -25.58 1.02 9.95
CA LEU A 12 -24.33 0.95 9.19
C LEU A 12 -23.80 2.36 8.88
N ASP A 13 -24.66 3.30 8.52
CA ASP A 13 -24.30 4.71 8.24
C ASP A 13 -23.66 5.37 9.46
N LYS A 14 -24.18 5.07 10.66
CA LYS A 14 -23.65 5.60 11.90
C LYS A 14 -22.34 4.96 12.35
N TYR A 15 -22.24 3.63 12.27
CA TYR A 15 -21.19 2.89 12.96
C TYR A 15 -20.10 2.32 12.06
N GLU A 16 -20.36 2.13 10.76
CA GLU A 16 -19.49 1.37 9.87
C GLU A 16 -19.07 2.09 8.59
N ILE A 17 -19.96 2.85 7.95
CA ILE A 17 -19.69 3.48 6.65
C ILE A 17 -18.69 4.62 6.80
N LYS A 18 -17.73 4.68 5.88
CA LYS A 18 -16.81 5.82 5.70
C LYS A 18 -17.55 6.99 5.05
N HIS A 19 -17.48 8.17 5.68
CA HIS A 19 -18.02 9.42 5.11
C HIS A 19 -16.90 10.31 4.58
N HIS A 20 -17.05 10.80 3.35
CA HIS A 20 -16.10 11.73 2.72
C HIS A 20 -16.40 13.20 3.03
N ARG A 21 -17.54 13.47 3.68
CA ARG A 21 -17.97 14.78 4.13
C ARG A 21 -18.47 14.67 5.56
N GLU A 22 -18.33 15.77 6.30
CA GLU A 22 -18.93 15.88 7.62
C GLU A 22 -20.46 15.73 7.47
N LYS A 23 -21.03 14.80 8.23
CA LYS A 23 -22.47 14.50 8.23
C LYS A 23 -23.11 14.98 9.52
N ASP A 24 -24.39 15.32 9.43
CA ASP A 24 -25.21 15.55 10.60
C ASP A 24 -25.21 14.32 11.53
N PRO A 25 -25.12 14.53 12.85
CA PRO A 25 -25.03 13.43 13.80
C PRO A 25 -26.30 12.57 13.79
N ILE A 26 -26.12 11.26 13.62
CA ILE A 26 -27.21 10.28 13.67
C ILE A 26 -27.45 9.85 15.13
N TYR A 27 -28.65 10.11 15.64
CA TYR A 27 -29.06 9.70 16.99
C TYR A 27 -29.85 8.38 16.92
N ILE A 28 -29.40 7.38 17.70
CA ILE A 28 -30.08 6.09 17.82
C ILE A 28 -30.85 6.08 19.15
N PRO A 29 -32.12 5.61 19.17
CA PRO A 29 -32.89 5.49 20.40
C PRO A 29 -32.13 4.70 21.48
N ARG A 30 -32.11 5.21 22.72
CA ARG A 30 -31.38 4.58 23.84
C ARG A 30 -32.00 3.25 24.27
N GLU A 31 -33.27 3.06 23.93
CA GLU A 31 -34.06 1.86 24.18
C GLU A 31 -33.64 0.69 23.27
N LEU A 32 -32.89 0.96 22.19
CA LEU A 32 -32.45 -0.07 21.26
C LEU A 32 -31.28 -0.86 21.85
N SER A 33 -31.57 -2.09 22.32
CA SER A 33 -30.55 -2.98 22.88
C SER A 33 -29.59 -3.50 21.80
N ASN A 34 -28.46 -4.08 22.21
CA ASN A 34 -27.54 -4.73 21.27
C ASN A 34 -28.21 -5.92 20.54
N SER A 35 -29.07 -6.66 21.23
CA SER A 35 -29.89 -7.72 20.62
C SER A 35 -30.84 -7.18 19.56
N ASP A 36 -31.44 -6.01 19.79
CA ASP A 36 -32.32 -5.37 18.81
C ASP A 36 -31.55 -4.94 17.56
N LYS A 37 -30.35 -4.36 17.74
CA LYS A 37 -29.45 -3.98 16.64
C LYS A 37 -29.05 -5.20 15.82
N GLU A 38 -28.63 -6.30 16.45
CA GLU A 38 -28.28 -7.53 15.74
C GLU A 38 -29.49 -8.12 15.01
N THR A 39 -30.69 -8.05 15.60
CA THR A 39 -31.94 -8.48 14.96
C THR A 39 -32.24 -7.67 13.70
N ILE A 40 -32.06 -6.33 13.75
CA ILE A 40 -32.21 -5.46 12.58
C ILE A 40 -31.26 -5.89 11.44
N ILE A 41 -29.99 -6.17 11.77
CA ILE A 41 -29.00 -6.63 10.79
C ILE A 41 -29.38 -8.00 10.23
N CYS A 42 -29.78 -8.95 11.09
CA CYS A 42 -30.24 -10.27 10.66
C CYS A 42 -31.43 -10.19 9.70
N ASN A 43 -32.43 -9.37 10.02
CA ASN A 43 -33.62 -9.17 9.19
C ASN A 43 -33.27 -8.51 7.85
N TYR A 44 -32.28 -7.64 7.82
CA TYR A 44 -31.76 -7.07 6.58
C TYR A 44 -31.11 -8.13 5.69
N ILE A 45 -30.26 -9.01 6.26
CA ILE A 45 -29.63 -10.11 5.52
C ILE A 45 -30.69 -11.06 4.92
N ASP A 46 -31.79 -11.29 5.64
CA ASP A 46 -32.91 -12.14 5.20
C ASP A 46 -33.92 -11.44 4.28
N SER A 47 -33.75 -10.15 4.02
CA SER A 47 -34.68 -9.42 3.15
C SER A 47 -34.64 -9.95 1.71
N GLU A 48 -35.67 -9.62 0.93
CA GLU A 48 -35.83 -10.14 -0.43
C GLU A 48 -34.71 -9.66 -1.37
N ASP A 49 -34.30 -8.39 -1.24
CA ASP A 49 -33.29 -7.75 -2.08
C ASP A 49 -32.31 -6.89 -1.26
N PRO A 50 -31.43 -7.51 -0.45
CA PRO A 50 -30.41 -6.79 0.28
C PRO A 50 -29.31 -6.33 -0.68
N SER A 51 -28.87 -5.08 -0.50
CA SER A 51 -27.78 -4.54 -1.32
C SER A 51 -26.45 -5.21 -0.98
N LEU A 52 -25.77 -5.69 -2.01
CA LEU A 52 -24.49 -6.39 -1.93
C LEU A 52 -23.43 -5.56 -1.18
N ASN A 53 -23.42 -4.25 -1.36
CA ASN A 53 -22.46 -3.34 -0.71
C ASN A 53 -22.64 -3.34 0.81
N TYR A 54 -23.88 -3.24 1.31
CA TYR A 54 -24.14 -3.30 2.75
C TYR A 54 -23.87 -4.69 3.33
N LEU A 55 -24.17 -5.76 2.59
CA LEU A 55 -23.80 -7.11 3.01
C LEU A 55 -22.29 -7.27 3.16
N ARG A 56 -21.50 -6.77 2.21
CA ARG A 56 -20.03 -6.75 2.25
C ARG A 56 -19.46 -5.89 3.40
N LEU A 57 -20.17 -4.85 3.85
CA LEU A 57 -19.81 -4.17 5.09
C LEU A 57 -20.05 -5.08 6.30
N ILE A 58 -21.24 -5.71 6.37
CA ILE A 58 -21.63 -6.57 7.49
C ILE A 58 -20.64 -7.75 7.66
N THR A 59 -20.10 -8.30 6.57
CA THR A 59 -19.13 -9.41 6.65
C THR A 59 -17.81 -9.04 7.32
N ASN A 60 -17.48 -7.75 7.39
CA ASN A 60 -16.22 -7.21 7.90
C ASN A 60 -16.39 -6.42 9.20
N ILE A 61 -17.58 -6.37 9.81
CA ILE A 61 -17.79 -5.65 11.07
C ILE A 61 -16.89 -6.22 12.18
N GLN A 62 -16.12 -5.34 12.83
CA GLN A 62 -15.43 -5.66 14.08
C GLN A 62 -16.43 -5.50 15.23
N SER A 63 -16.93 -6.63 15.74
CA SER A 63 -17.92 -6.67 16.80
C SER A 63 -17.46 -5.89 18.04
N SER A 64 -18.27 -4.94 18.50
CA SER A 64 -17.96 -4.09 19.66
C SER A 64 -19.22 -3.74 20.45
N LYS A 65 -19.13 -3.87 21.78
CA LYS A 65 -20.24 -3.56 22.71
C LYS A 65 -20.67 -2.10 22.65
N ASP A 66 -19.72 -1.20 22.39
CA ASP A 66 -19.95 0.25 22.37
C ASP A 66 -20.49 0.75 21.02
N LYS A 67 -20.40 -0.08 19.97
CA LYS A 67 -20.89 0.22 18.61
C LYS A 67 -21.99 -0.77 18.21
N LEU A 68 -21.61 -1.76 17.40
CA LEU A 68 -22.44 -2.86 16.91
C LEU A 68 -21.86 -4.19 17.39
N GLU A 69 -22.57 -4.83 18.31
CA GLU A 69 -22.26 -6.18 18.77
C GLU A 69 -22.96 -7.19 17.84
N ILE A 70 -22.17 -7.83 16.98
CA ILE A 70 -22.62 -8.80 15.99
C ILE A 70 -21.97 -10.15 16.29
N SER A 71 -22.76 -11.22 16.30
CA SER A 71 -22.25 -12.57 16.53
C SER A 71 -21.54 -13.14 15.29
N PRO A 72 -20.59 -14.08 15.46
CA PRO A 72 -19.97 -14.79 14.34
C PRO A 72 -20.98 -15.50 13.43
N LYS A 73 -22.12 -15.93 13.98
CA LYS A 73 -23.21 -16.57 13.22
C LYS A 73 -23.85 -15.60 12.24
N THR A 74 -24.07 -14.35 12.64
CA THR A 74 -24.62 -13.29 11.79
C THR A 74 -23.64 -12.89 10.69
N ILE A 75 -22.33 -12.80 11.00
CA ILE A 75 -21.28 -12.56 10.00
C ILE A 75 -21.25 -13.68 8.96
N LEU A 76 -21.25 -14.95 9.40
CA LEU A 76 -21.26 -16.11 8.50
C LEU A 76 -22.51 -16.13 7.60
N LYS A 77 -23.65 -15.73 8.15
CA LYS A 77 -24.90 -15.63 7.40
C LYS A 77 -24.80 -14.57 6.29
N SER A 78 -24.25 -13.39 6.58
CA SER A 78 -23.98 -12.36 5.57
C SER A 78 -23.04 -12.88 4.48
N LYS A 79 -21.93 -13.55 4.85
CA LYS A 79 -20.97 -14.13 3.89
C LYS A 79 -21.64 -15.09 2.90
N ARG A 80 -22.46 -16.01 3.41
CA ARG A 80 -23.21 -16.95 2.56
C ARG A 80 -24.18 -16.25 1.62
N LYS A 81 -24.84 -15.18 2.08
CA LYS A 81 -25.77 -14.41 1.25
C LYS A 81 -25.03 -13.61 0.16
N VAL A 82 -23.86 -13.05 0.47
CA VAL A 82 -22.96 -12.43 -0.52
C VAL A 82 -22.60 -13.43 -1.62
N GLU A 83 -22.09 -14.61 -1.24
CA GLU A 83 -21.72 -15.67 -2.20
C GLU A 83 -22.90 -16.13 -3.08
N GLU A 84 -24.10 -16.20 -2.52
CA GLU A 84 -25.34 -16.54 -3.25
C GLU A 84 -25.66 -15.47 -4.30
N LEU A 85 -25.66 -14.19 -3.91
CA LEU A 85 -25.99 -13.08 -4.79
C LEU A 85 -24.92 -12.87 -5.88
N GLU A 86 -23.64 -12.97 -5.55
CA GLU A 86 -22.56 -12.86 -6.53
C GLU A 86 -22.67 -13.93 -7.63
N LYS A 87 -22.96 -15.19 -7.25
CA LYS A 87 -23.19 -16.26 -8.22
C LYS A 87 -24.40 -16.00 -9.13
N GLN A 88 -25.41 -15.29 -8.64
CA GLN A 88 -26.57 -14.89 -9.44
C GLN A 88 -26.24 -13.73 -10.38
N PHE A 89 -25.58 -12.68 -9.88
CA PHE A 89 -25.22 -11.49 -10.65
C PHE A 89 -24.26 -11.80 -11.80
N PHE A 90 -23.29 -12.68 -11.57
CA PHE A 90 -22.25 -12.99 -12.56
C PHE A 90 -22.51 -14.27 -13.36
N LYS A 91 -23.73 -14.81 -13.32
CA LYS A 91 -24.09 -16.06 -14.01
C LYS A 91 -23.83 -16.02 -15.52
N ASP A 92 -24.03 -14.86 -16.15
CA ASP A 92 -23.89 -14.67 -17.60
C ASP A 92 -22.54 -14.03 -18.00
N ASN A 93 -21.56 -13.96 -17.07
CA ASN A 93 -20.27 -13.29 -17.28
C ASN A 93 -20.40 -11.86 -17.85
N SER A 94 -21.42 -11.12 -17.42
CA SER A 94 -21.76 -9.76 -17.91
C SER A 94 -20.79 -8.65 -17.46
N GLY A 95 -19.60 -9.02 -16.97
CA GLY A 95 -18.57 -8.10 -16.50
C GLY A 95 -17.57 -7.68 -17.57
N MET A 96 -16.65 -6.79 -17.19
CA MET A 96 -15.47 -6.47 -17.99
C MET A 96 -14.37 -7.49 -17.69
N GLU A 97 -13.85 -8.14 -18.73
CA GLU A 97 -12.72 -9.06 -18.60
C GLU A 97 -11.41 -8.27 -18.63
N ILE A 98 -10.55 -8.55 -17.65
CA ILE A 98 -9.24 -7.93 -17.49
C ILE A 98 -8.26 -9.05 -17.25
N GLU A 99 -7.25 -9.17 -18.11
CA GLU A 99 -6.27 -10.24 -18.07
C GLU A 99 -4.96 -9.72 -17.47
N THR A 100 -4.38 -10.50 -16.57
CA THR A 100 -3.03 -10.27 -16.06
C THR A 100 -2.22 -11.52 -16.29
N THR A 101 -1.21 -11.42 -17.17
CA THR A 101 -0.45 -12.57 -17.64
C THR A 101 1.04 -12.38 -17.34
N VAL A 102 1.66 -13.41 -16.76
CA VAL A 102 3.10 -13.46 -16.47
C VAL A 102 3.68 -14.73 -17.08
N ILE A 103 4.69 -14.56 -17.92
CA ILE A 103 5.32 -15.65 -18.68
C ILE A 103 6.82 -15.67 -18.36
N PHE A 104 7.38 -16.84 -18.09
CA PHE A 104 8.82 -17.06 -18.01
C PHE A 104 9.25 -17.81 -19.29
N SER A 105 9.88 -17.09 -20.21
CA SER A 105 10.11 -17.54 -21.58
C SER A 105 11.56 -17.93 -21.85
N LYS A 106 11.75 -19.12 -22.43
CA LYS A 106 13.03 -19.61 -22.95
C LYS A 106 13.37 -19.04 -24.33
N SER A 107 12.40 -18.54 -25.08
CA SER A 107 12.59 -18.07 -26.46
C SER A 107 12.95 -16.59 -26.56
N GLN A 108 12.84 -15.84 -25.46
CA GLN A 108 13.12 -14.41 -25.39
C GLN A 108 14.58 -14.13 -25.01
N ASP A 109 15.19 -13.12 -25.63
CA ASP A 109 16.55 -12.66 -25.31
C ASP A 109 16.55 -11.39 -24.44
N GLU A 110 15.57 -10.50 -24.62
CA GLU A 110 15.33 -9.33 -23.77
C GLU A 110 15.01 -9.76 -22.33
N GLU A 111 15.48 -9.02 -21.34
CA GLU A 111 15.28 -9.40 -19.92
C GLU A 111 13.79 -9.39 -19.55
N VAL A 112 13.08 -8.34 -19.97
CA VAL A 112 11.65 -8.11 -19.73
C VAL A 112 10.99 -7.55 -20.98
N LEU A 113 9.80 -8.04 -21.28
CA LEU A 113 8.86 -7.44 -22.23
C LEU A 113 7.54 -7.17 -21.50
N LEU A 114 7.09 -5.92 -21.53
CA LEU A 114 5.80 -5.49 -20.98
C LEU A 114 4.89 -5.04 -22.12
N ASN A 115 3.67 -5.55 -22.13
CA ASN A 115 2.62 -5.16 -23.07
C ASN A 115 1.37 -4.74 -22.29
N PHE A 116 0.76 -3.65 -22.73
CA PHE A 116 -0.46 -3.09 -22.15
C PHE A 116 -1.54 -3.04 -23.23
N GLU A 117 -2.63 -3.78 -23.01
CA GLU A 117 -3.78 -3.81 -23.93
C GLU A 117 -5.03 -3.36 -23.17
N GLY A 118 -5.33 -2.07 -23.27
CA GLY A 118 -6.39 -1.46 -22.46
C GLY A 118 -6.03 -1.51 -20.98
N GLN A 119 -6.81 -2.25 -20.19
CA GLN A 119 -6.53 -2.49 -18.78
C GLN A 119 -5.78 -3.80 -18.52
N SER A 120 -5.57 -4.64 -19.53
CA SER A 120 -4.85 -5.90 -19.39
C SER A 120 -3.34 -5.69 -19.44
N ILE A 121 -2.61 -6.45 -18.62
CA ILE A 121 -1.14 -6.41 -18.54
C ILE A 121 -0.59 -7.78 -18.89
N SER A 122 0.39 -7.83 -19.80
CA SER A 122 1.16 -9.03 -20.09
C SER A 122 2.64 -8.76 -19.92
N ALA A 123 3.30 -9.56 -19.09
CA ALA A 123 4.72 -9.48 -18.83
C ALA A 123 5.41 -10.80 -19.16
N SER A 124 6.52 -10.73 -19.90
CA SER A 124 7.35 -11.88 -20.23
C SER A 124 8.79 -11.65 -19.78
N TYR A 125 9.31 -12.58 -18.99
CA TYR A 125 10.64 -12.57 -18.39
C TYR A 125 11.54 -13.62 -19.06
N SER A 126 12.76 -13.25 -19.44
CA SER A 126 13.69 -14.21 -20.03
C SER A 126 14.26 -15.16 -19.00
N THR A 127 14.01 -16.45 -19.16
CA THR A 127 14.67 -17.47 -18.33
C THR A 127 16.16 -17.57 -18.66
N LYS A 128 16.59 -17.22 -19.88
CA LYS A 128 18.01 -17.18 -20.24
C LYS A 128 18.77 -16.16 -19.40
N TRP A 129 18.16 -15.01 -19.11
CA TRP A 129 18.75 -14.01 -18.21
C TRP A 129 18.94 -14.59 -16.81
N ILE A 130 17.91 -15.24 -16.26
CA ILE A 130 17.94 -15.82 -14.90
C ILE A 130 18.96 -16.95 -14.82
N GLU A 131 18.97 -17.86 -15.80
CA GLU A 131 19.90 -19.01 -15.87
C GLU A 131 21.37 -18.58 -16.02
N ARG A 132 21.64 -17.38 -16.58
CA ARG A 132 23.00 -16.82 -16.70
C ARG A 132 23.44 -16.05 -15.45
N ASN A 133 22.51 -15.61 -14.62
CA ASN A 133 22.77 -14.75 -13.46
C ASN A 133 22.20 -15.38 -12.18
N THR A 134 22.80 -16.49 -11.77
CA THR A 134 22.33 -17.31 -10.62
C THR A 134 22.94 -16.91 -9.29
N ASP A 135 23.80 -15.89 -9.25
CA ASP A 135 24.31 -15.36 -7.99
C ASP A 135 23.18 -14.72 -7.18
N TYR A 136 23.18 -14.96 -5.87
CA TYR A 136 22.04 -14.64 -5.02
C TYR A 136 21.74 -13.14 -4.93
N ALA A 137 22.75 -12.27 -5.07
CA ALA A 137 22.56 -10.82 -5.14
C ALA A 137 21.76 -10.44 -6.40
N THR A 138 22.15 -10.95 -7.57
CA THR A 138 21.41 -10.68 -8.82
C THR A 138 19.99 -11.26 -8.77
N LEU A 139 19.80 -12.43 -8.17
CA LEU A 139 18.46 -13.01 -7.98
C LEU A 139 17.55 -12.11 -7.13
N LEU A 140 18.07 -11.53 -6.05
CA LEU A 140 17.32 -10.54 -5.25
C LEU A 140 17.09 -9.23 -6.01
N ASN A 141 18.09 -8.77 -6.77
CA ASN A 141 17.99 -7.55 -7.57
C ASN A 141 16.92 -7.65 -8.67
N ASN A 142 16.56 -8.84 -9.13
CA ASN A 142 15.44 -9.02 -10.08
C ASN A 142 14.11 -8.50 -9.51
N PHE A 143 13.90 -8.54 -8.18
CA PHE A 143 12.71 -7.92 -7.56
C PHE A 143 12.68 -6.40 -7.68
N ILE A 144 13.85 -5.77 -7.83
CA ILE A 144 13.96 -4.31 -8.02
C ILE A 144 13.89 -3.98 -9.50
N PHE A 145 14.71 -4.62 -10.34
CA PHE A 145 14.92 -4.19 -11.73
C PHE A 145 14.07 -4.90 -12.77
N LEU A 146 13.69 -6.17 -12.55
CA LEU A 146 12.81 -6.88 -13.48
C LEU A 146 11.35 -6.75 -13.09
N PHE A 147 11.05 -6.92 -11.79
CA PHE A 147 9.68 -6.95 -11.30
C PHE A 147 9.18 -5.61 -10.77
N GLU A 148 10.08 -4.66 -10.53
CA GLU A 148 9.76 -3.31 -10.06
C GLU A 148 8.89 -3.33 -8.79
N PHE A 149 9.26 -4.11 -7.77
CA PHE A 149 8.55 -4.11 -6.47
C PHE A 149 8.74 -2.78 -5.73
N VAL A 150 9.80 -2.05 -6.06
CA VAL A 150 10.10 -0.72 -5.56
C VAL A 150 10.43 0.22 -6.70
N ASP A 151 10.18 1.51 -6.50
CA ASP A 151 10.55 2.54 -7.46
C ASP A 151 11.99 3.04 -7.26
N ILE A 152 12.38 4.06 -8.04
CA ILE A 152 13.70 4.69 -7.99
C ILE A 152 14.06 5.31 -6.63
N GLN A 153 13.08 5.56 -5.75
CA GLN A 153 13.29 6.04 -4.37
C GLN A 153 13.24 4.91 -3.34
N MET A 154 13.20 3.66 -3.80
CA MET A 154 13.02 2.44 -3.00
C MET A 154 11.69 2.40 -2.23
N ARG A 155 10.65 3.09 -2.73
CA ARG A 155 9.29 3.00 -2.17
C ARG A 155 8.58 1.77 -2.73
N CYS A 156 7.92 0.99 -1.88
CA CYS A 156 7.15 -0.16 -2.33
C CYS A 156 6.01 0.25 -3.27
N ILE A 157 5.97 -0.33 -4.47
CA ILE A 157 4.93 -0.04 -5.48
C ILE A 157 3.62 -0.78 -5.17
N LEU A 158 3.68 -1.84 -4.35
CA LEU A 158 2.56 -2.71 -4.04
C LEU A 158 1.55 -2.10 -3.06
N THR A 159 1.81 -0.92 -2.51
CA THR A 159 0.86 -0.22 -1.64
C THR A 159 -0.27 0.41 -2.47
N ASN A 160 -1.40 0.71 -1.83
CA ASN A 160 -2.41 1.55 -2.46
C ASN A 160 -1.90 3.00 -2.49
N LYS A 161 -2.12 3.72 -3.58
CA LYS A 161 -1.84 5.15 -3.69
C LYS A 161 -3.13 5.91 -3.95
N SER A 162 -3.31 7.05 -3.28
CA SER A 162 -4.52 7.86 -3.48
C SER A 162 -4.65 8.37 -4.92
N SER A 163 -3.54 8.71 -5.58
CA SER A 163 -3.54 9.19 -6.96
C SER A 163 -3.89 8.13 -8.01
N GLU A 164 -3.87 6.85 -7.64
CA GLU A 164 -4.23 5.73 -8.53
C GLU A 164 -5.72 5.36 -8.41
N MET A 165 -6.46 5.98 -7.49
CA MET A 165 -7.88 5.74 -7.32
C MET A 165 -8.70 6.63 -8.24
N GLY A 166 -9.64 6.02 -8.97
CA GLY A 166 -10.61 6.77 -9.74
C GLY A 166 -11.61 7.49 -8.83
N VAL A 167 -12.10 8.66 -9.26
CA VAL A 167 -13.10 9.46 -8.53
C VAL A 167 -14.35 8.63 -8.18
N PHE A 168 -14.78 7.74 -9.07
CA PHE A 168 -15.92 6.85 -8.80
C PHE A 168 -15.60 5.73 -7.81
N GLU A 169 -14.35 5.26 -7.76
CA GLU A 169 -13.94 4.23 -6.81
C GLU A 169 -13.95 4.77 -5.38
N GLU A 170 -13.54 6.03 -5.20
CA GLU A 170 -13.61 6.71 -3.91
C GLU A 170 -15.05 6.86 -3.39
N LEU A 171 -16.05 6.93 -4.27
CA LEU A 171 -17.46 7.06 -3.90
C LEU A 171 -18.14 5.72 -3.56
N LEU A 172 -17.45 4.59 -3.77
CA LEU A 172 -17.99 3.27 -3.43
C LEU A 172 -18.10 3.11 -1.91
N THR A 173 -19.17 2.45 -1.47
CA THR A 173 -19.43 2.24 -0.04
C THR A 173 -18.35 1.36 0.57
N SER A 174 -17.59 1.92 1.50
CA SER A 174 -16.52 1.23 2.24
C SER A 174 -16.66 1.44 3.74
N SER A 175 -15.99 0.58 4.52
CA SER A 175 -15.96 0.75 5.98
C SER A 175 -14.99 1.88 6.36
N GLN A 176 -15.29 2.61 7.43
CA GLN A 176 -14.39 3.61 8.01
C GLN A 176 -13.03 3.01 8.44
N ASN A 177 -13.00 1.71 8.75
CA ASN A 177 -11.80 0.97 9.13
C ASN A 177 -11.31 0.05 7.99
N ALA A 178 -11.72 0.26 6.75
CA ALA A 178 -11.21 -0.52 5.63
C ALA A 178 -9.85 0.01 5.17
N TYR A 179 -8.92 -0.90 4.87
CA TYR A 179 -7.78 -0.55 4.03
C TYR A 179 -8.32 -0.13 2.67
N ASN A 180 -7.92 1.06 2.24
CA ASN A 180 -8.39 1.63 1.00
C ASN A 180 -7.71 0.92 -0.17
N LYS A 181 -8.49 0.38 -1.09
CA LYS A 181 -8.00 -0.30 -2.27
C LYS A 181 -8.92 -0.07 -3.45
N GLY A 182 -8.33 0.35 -4.57
CA GLY A 182 -9.00 0.46 -5.86
C GLY A 182 -8.56 -0.66 -6.82
N PHE A 183 -9.05 -0.57 -8.05
CA PHE A 183 -8.70 -1.49 -9.13
C PHE A 183 -7.19 -1.58 -9.37
N ALA A 184 -6.49 -0.44 -9.36
CA ALA A 184 -5.03 -0.39 -9.55
C ALA A 184 -4.28 -1.21 -8.48
N PHE A 185 -4.72 -1.16 -7.21
CA PHE A 185 -4.14 -1.97 -6.15
C PHE A 185 -4.35 -3.47 -6.39
N GLU A 186 -5.58 -3.89 -6.72
CA GLU A 186 -5.90 -5.31 -6.97
C GLU A 186 -5.10 -5.88 -8.15
N GLN A 187 -4.91 -5.08 -9.20
CA GLN A 187 -4.11 -5.46 -10.34
C GLN A 187 -2.63 -5.62 -9.97
N LYS A 188 -2.04 -4.66 -9.24
CA LYS A 188 -0.65 -4.77 -8.74
C LYS A 188 -0.46 -5.96 -7.80
N ASP A 189 -1.43 -6.21 -6.92
CA ASP A 189 -1.39 -7.36 -6.01
C ASP A 189 -1.40 -8.68 -6.76
N THR A 190 -2.29 -8.83 -7.75
CA THR A 190 -2.38 -10.02 -8.61
C THR A 190 -1.12 -10.19 -9.45
N PHE A 191 -0.66 -9.12 -10.11
CA PHE A 191 0.50 -9.14 -10.99
C PHE A 191 1.77 -9.56 -10.24
N SER A 192 2.02 -8.95 -9.06
CA SER A 192 3.17 -9.30 -8.22
C SER A 192 3.11 -10.72 -7.67
N LEU A 193 1.91 -11.24 -7.38
CA LEU A 193 1.76 -12.62 -6.93
C LEU A 193 2.04 -13.63 -8.06
N LEU A 194 1.65 -13.32 -9.31
CA LEU A 194 1.99 -14.12 -10.48
C LEU A 194 3.50 -14.08 -10.80
N GLN A 195 4.14 -12.90 -10.66
CA GLN A 195 5.60 -12.77 -10.74
C GLN A 195 6.28 -13.65 -9.69
N MET A 196 5.85 -13.59 -8.42
CA MET A 196 6.34 -14.44 -7.33
C MET A 196 6.19 -15.93 -7.67
N ALA A 197 4.99 -16.36 -8.10
CA ALA A 197 4.71 -17.76 -8.42
C ALA A 197 5.61 -18.29 -9.55
N GLY A 198 5.70 -17.53 -10.64
CA GLY A 198 6.51 -17.92 -11.80
C GLY A 198 8.00 -17.92 -11.48
N TYR A 199 8.49 -16.90 -10.78
CA TYR A 199 9.90 -16.80 -10.43
C TYR A 199 10.31 -17.88 -9.42
N TYR A 200 9.52 -18.08 -8.36
CA TYR A 200 9.75 -19.12 -7.36
C TYR A 200 9.81 -20.52 -8.01
N SER A 201 8.87 -20.83 -8.90
CA SER A 201 8.83 -22.09 -9.64
C SER A 201 10.04 -22.25 -10.56
N HIS A 202 10.42 -21.19 -11.28
CA HIS A 202 11.55 -21.23 -12.20
C HIS A 202 12.88 -21.41 -11.47
N LEU A 203 13.14 -20.66 -10.38
CA LEU A 203 14.33 -20.84 -9.55
C LEU A 203 14.43 -22.28 -9.02
N PHE A 204 13.32 -22.81 -8.51
CA PHE A 204 13.29 -24.18 -8.03
C PHE A 204 13.61 -25.20 -9.14
N SER A 205 13.14 -24.95 -10.37
CA SER A 205 13.40 -25.82 -11.52
C SER A 205 14.89 -25.89 -11.92
N ILE A 206 15.67 -24.86 -11.57
CA ILE A 206 17.13 -24.82 -11.78
C ILE A 206 17.92 -25.14 -10.50
N GLY A 207 17.25 -25.65 -9.46
CA GLY A 207 17.87 -26.11 -8.22
C GLY A 207 18.15 -25.02 -7.19
N ILE A 208 17.53 -23.84 -7.33
CA ILE A 208 17.71 -22.71 -6.40
C ILE A 208 16.44 -22.52 -5.58
N ARG A 209 16.58 -22.49 -4.26
CA ARG A 209 15.48 -22.17 -3.35
C ARG A 209 15.55 -20.71 -2.95
N LEU A 210 14.46 -19.97 -3.14
CA LEU A 210 14.39 -18.57 -2.73
C LEU A 210 14.59 -18.42 -1.21
N GLU A 211 14.21 -19.43 -0.44
CA GLU A 211 14.47 -19.51 1.00
C GLU A 211 15.97 -19.45 1.33
N GLU A 212 16.83 -20.15 0.57
CA GLU A 212 18.28 -20.17 0.78
C GLU A 212 18.92 -18.83 0.37
N VAL A 213 18.36 -18.18 -0.65
CA VAL A 213 18.75 -16.82 -1.06
C VAL A 213 18.44 -15.81 0.05
N ILE A 214 17.29 -15.97 0.72
CA ILE A 214 16.88 -15.15 1.88
C ILE A 214 17.83 -15.38 3.06
N GLU A 215 18.14 -16.63 3.40
CA GLU A 215 19.09 -16.96 4.48
C GLU A 215 20.47 -16.34 4.21
N TRP A 216 20.99 -16.50 3.00
CA TRP A 216 22.26 -15.90 2.58
C TRP A 216 22.29 -14.38 2.69
N PHE A 217 21.19 -13.68 2.40
CA PHE A 217 21.13 -12.22 2.54
C PHE A 217 21.47 -11.79 3.97
N PHE A 218 20.82 -12.41 4.97
CA PHE A 218 21.02 -12.05 6.36
C PHE A 218 22.35 -12.59 6.91
N GLU A 219 22.72 -13.82 6.59
CA GLU A 219 23.87 -14.48 7.22
C GLU A 219 25.22 -14.18 6.53
N ASN A 220 25.20 -13.77 5.26
CA ASN A 220 26.43 -13.56 4.47
C ASN A 220 26.49 -12.18 3.84
N TYR A 221 25.44 -11.73 3.14
CA TYR A 221 25.51 -10.47 2.40
C TYR A 221 25.69 -9.26 3.33
N LEU A 222 24.87 -9.16 4.39
CA LEU A 222 25.00 -8.05 5.36
C LEU A 222 26.39 -8.01 6.01
N ALA A 223 26.92 -9.17 6.39
CA ALA A 223 28.26 -9.30 6.95
C ALA A 223 29.35 -8.86 5.95
N ASN A 224 29.28 -9.33 4.70
CA ASN A 224 30.32 -9.07 3.71
C ASN A 224 30.31 -7.63 3.17
N GLU A 225 29.13 -7.02 2.97
CA GLU A 225 29.00 -5.71 2.34
C GLU A 225 29.01 -4.53 3.32
N PHE A 226 28.59 -4.78 4.56
CA PHE A 226 28.44 -3.76 5.60
C PHE A 226 29.23 -4.06 6.88
N ASP A 227 30.01 -5.15 6.94
CA ASP A 227 30.73 -5.62 8.13
C ASP A 227 29.80 -6.02 9.29
N GLU A 228 28.53 -6.35 8.98
CA GLU A 228 27.48 -6.60 9.98
C GLU A 228 27.24 -8.08 10.27
N HIS A 229 27.90 -8.56 11.32
CA HIS A 229 28.14 -9.98 11.56
C HIS A 229 27.16 -10.65 12.53
N TYR A 230 25.84 -10.43 12.49
CA TYR A 230 25.00 -10.96 13.59
C TYR A 230 23.58 -11.40 13.26
N PHE A 231 23.11 -11.22 12.02
CA PHE A 231 21.74 -11.64 11.67
C PHE A 231 21.66 -13.15 11.47
N LYS A 232 20.58 -13.75 11.96
CA LYS A 232 20.26 -15.17 11.78
C LYS A 232 18.82 -15.35 11.40
N VAL A 233 18.56 -16.22 10.43
CA VAL A 233 17.21 -16.56 10.00
C VAL A 233 17.17 -18.02 9.61
N THR A 234 16.07 -18.70 9.93
CA THR A 234 15.86 -20.08 9.51
C THR A 234 14.58 -20.14 8.69
N MET A 235 14.73 -20.37 7.40
CA MET A 235 13.61 -20.46 6.48
C MET A 235 13.05 -21.88 6.45
N PRO A 236 11.78 -22.06 6.02
CA PRO A 236 11.17 -23.37 5.94
C PRO A 236 11.98 -24.34 5.06
N SER A 237 12.04 -25.62 5.45
CA SER A 237 12.82 -26.63 4.71
C SER A 237 12.22 -26.97 3.34
N ALA A 238 13.04 -27.55 2.45
CA ALA A 238 12.60 -27.95 1.11
C ALA A 238 11.45 -28.98 1.10
N ASN A 239 11.39 -29.85 2.12
CA ASN A 239 10.43 -30.94 2.21
C ASN A 239 9.16 -30.56 2.99
N SER A 240 9.07 -29.34 3.51
CA SER A 240 7.89 -28.87 4.24
C SER A 240 6.70 -28.66 3.31
N THR A 241 5.51 -29.05 3.77
CA THR A 241 4.22 -28.72 3.13
C THR A 241 4.00 -27.20 3.10
N PHE A 242 3.14 -26.69 2.21
CA PHE A 242 2.90 -25.24 2.19
C PHE A 242 2.26 -24.72 3.49
N LEU A 243 1.49 -25.56 4.18
CA LEU A 243 0.97 -25.24 5.52
C LEU A 243 2.12 -25.01 6.52
N GLU A 244 3.05 -25.96 6.61
CA GLU A 244 4.24 -25.83 7.49
C GLU A 244 5.10 -24.63 7.10
N LYS A 245 5.27 -24.39 5.79
CA LYS A 245 5.99 -23.22 5.29
C LYS A 245 5.34 -21.91 5.73
N CYS A 246 4.01 -21.79 5.64
CA CYS A 246 3.26 -20.64 6.14
C CYS A 246 3.39 -20.45 7.65
N THR A 247 3.35 -21.52 8.43
CA THR A 247 3.51 -21.46 9.89
C THR A 247 4.91 -21.02 10.30
N ASN A 248 5.94 -21.38 9.56
CA ASN A 248 7.35 -21.11 9.91
C ASN A 248 7.88 -19.77 9.38
N ILE A 249 7.43 -19.31 8.20
CA ILE A 249 7.96 -18.07 7.59
C ILE A 249 7.61 -16.81 8.37
N MET A 250 6.46 -16.78 9.04
CA MET A 250 6.01 -15.62 9.80
C MET A 250 6.91 -15.36 11.04
N PRO A 251 7.15 -16.35 11.93
CA PRO A 251 8.14 -16.21 12.99
C PRO A 251 9.54 -15.82 12.48
N ALA A 252 9.96 -16.34 11.32
CA ALA A 252 11.24 -15.98 10.72
C ALA A 252 11.30 -14.49 10.34
N LEU A 253 10.23 -13.95 9.72
CA LEU A 253 10.13 -12.53 9.37
C LEU A 253 10.12 -11.64 10.63
N GLU A 254 9.31 -12.00 11.64
CA GLU A 254 9.27 -11.25 12.89
C GLU A 254 10.63 -11.27 13.61
N SER A 255 11.34 -12.40 13.57
CA SER A 255 12.67 -12.55 14.16
C SER A 255 13.69 -11.60 13.53
N VAL A 256 13.79 -11.56 12.20
CA VAL A 256 14.77 -10.67 11.53
C VAL A 256 14.43 -9.20 11.72
N LEU A 257 13.15 -8.84 11.77
CA LEU A 257 12.74 -7.45 12.04
C LEU A 257 13.04 -7.04 13.49
N LYS A 258 12.88 -7.94 14.47
CA LYS A 258 13.30 -7.69 15.85
C LYS A 258 14.81 -7.57 15.99
N GLN A 259 15.57 -8.43 15.30
CA GLN A 259 17.03 -8.34 15.23
C GLN A 259 17.46 -6.99 14.63
N PHE A 260 16.80 -6.54 13.55
CA PHE A 260 17.06 -5.25 12.94
C PHE A 260 16.74 -4.08 13.89
N THR A 261 15.57 -4.10 14.55
CA THR A 261 15.22 -3.08 15.57
C THR A 261 16.29 -2.99 16.65
N LEU A 262 16.70 -4.14 17.21
CA LEU A 262 17.72 -4.16 18.26
C LEU A 262 19.06 -3.62 17.75
N TYR A 263 19.43 -3.98 16.52
CA TYR A 263 20.64 -3.47 15.89
C TYR A 263 20.61 -1.95 15.72
N VAL A 264 19.49 -1.37 15.27
CA VAL A 264 19.35 0.09 15.15
C VAL A 264 19.48 0.79 16.50
N GLU A 265 18.95 0.19 17.57
CA GLU A 265 18.93 0.78 18.91
C GLU A 265 20.27 0.64 19.67
N GLU A 266 20.93 -0.51 19.55
CA GLU A 266 22.11 -0.86 20.36
C GLU A 266 23.42 -0.94 19.54
N GLY A 267 23.35 -0.82 18.21
CA GLY A 267 24.48 -0.97 17.29
C GLY A 267 25.02 -2.40 17.15
N HIS A 268 24.39 -3.39 17.79
CA HIS A 268 24.75 -4.80 17.73
C HIS A 268 23.54 -5.67 18.08
N ILE A 269 23.60 -6.97 17.79
CA ILE A 269 22.54 -7.94 18.12
C ILE A 269 23.00 -8.82 19.28
N ASP A 270 22.33 -8.66 20.43
CA ASP A 270 22.41 -9.59 21.56
C ASP A 270 21.16 -10.48 21.58
N PHE A 271 21.35 -11.77 21.29
CA PHE A 271 20.24 -12.74 21.25
C PHE A 271 19.64 -13.02 22.63
N GLU A 272 20.43 -12.95 23.71
CA GLU A 272 19.90 -13.12 25.07
C GLU A 272 19.00 -11.94 25.43
N LEU A 273 19.41 -10.72 25.06
CA LEU A 273 18.57 -9.53 25.22
C LEU A 273 17.29 -9.60 24.37
N LEU A 274 17.39 -10.09 23.14
CA LEU A 274 16.24 -10.24 22.24
C LEU A 274 15.20 -11.23 22.78
N GLU A 275 15.65 -12.32 23.42
CA GLU A 275 14.75 -13.27 24.11
C GLU A 275 14.07 -12.66 25.34
N ILE A 276 14.78 -11.81 26.10
CA ILE A 276 14.21 -11.09 27.24
C ILE A 276 13.19 -10.03 26.78
N ARG A 277 13.44 -9.37 25.64
CA ARG A 277 12.50 -8.44 24.99
C ARG A 277 11.34 -9.23 24.36
N SER A 278 10.44 -9.71 25.21
CA SER A 278 9.23 -10.43 24.82
C SER A 278 8.14 -9.53 24.19
N GLU A 279 8.52 -8.37 23.66
CA GLU A 279 7.58 -7.41 23.13
C GLU A 279 7.01 -7.89 21.79
N HIS A 280 5.75 -7.55 21.58
CA HIS A 280 5.07 -7.81 20.33
C HIS A 280 5.61 -6.85 19.27
N LEU A 281 6.01 -7.36 18.10
CA LEU A 281 6.47 -6.52 17.01
C LEU A 281 5.33 -5.64 16.51
N ILE A 282 5.51 -4.33 16.55
CA ILE A 282 4.59 -3.36 15.96
C ILE A 282 5.28 -2.81 14.71
N TYR A 283 4.83 -3.22 13.53
CA TYR A 283 5.49 -2.89 12.26
C TYR A 283 5.67 -1.38 12.03
N LYS A 284 4.75 -0.57 12.56
CA LYS A 284 4.83 0.90 12.55
C LYS A 284 6.01 1.46 13.34
N ASN A 285 6.48 0.74 14.36
CA ASN A 285 7.49 1.22 15.30
C ASN A 285 8.89 0.69 14.98
N ILE A 286 9.07 -0.04 13.88
CA ILE A 286 10.40 -0.52 13.49
C ILE A 286 11.23 0.69 13.05
N PRO A 287 12.30 1.05 13.79
CA PRO A 287 13.10 2.23 13.49
C PRO A 287 13.91 2.02 12.23
N SER A 288 14.36 3.11 11.62
CA SER A 288 15.33 3.10 10.52
C SER A 288 16.74 3.35 11.03
N LEU A 289 17.74 2.83 10.31
CA LEU A 289 19.15 3.19 10.53
C LEU A 289 19.48 4.64 10.17
N VAL A 290 18.62 5.31 9.39
CA VAL A 290 18.86 6.68 8.94
C VAL A 290 17.80 7.63 9.48
N ASP A 291 18.25 8.73 10.08
CA ASP A 291 17.38 9.82 10.50
C ASP A 291 16.77 10.53 9.30
N LYS A 292 15.55 11.06 9.45
CA LYS A 292 14.83 11.78 8.40
C LYS A 292 14.66 10.93 7.13
N LYS A 293 14.19 9.68 7.23
CA LYS A 293 14.08 8.80 6.06
C LYS A 293 12.95 9.21 5.12
N TYR A 294 11.74 9.33 5.65
CA TYR A 294 10.51 9.54 4.87
C TYR A 294 9.92 10.89 5.15
N VAL A 295 9.33 11.49 4.12
CA VAL A 295 8.65 12.78 4.17
C VAL A 295 7.22 12.58 3.67
N TYR A 296 6.25 13.13 4.41
CA TYR A 296 4.83 13.07 4.12
C TYR A 296 4.26 14.47 4.01
N GLY A 297 3.29 14.66 3.12
CA GLY A 297 2.50 15.90 3.12
C GLY A 297 1.66 16.02 4.39
N SER A 298 1.62 17.22 4.99
CA SER A 298 0.84 17.48 6.20
C SER A 298 0.23 18.87 6.21
N GLY A 299 -0.89 19.00 6.92
CA GLY A 299 -1.57 20.26 7.15
C GLY A 299 -2.44 20.75 5.98
N ASN A 300 -3.26 21.75 6.29
CA ASN A 300 -4.22 22.34 5.34
C ASN A 300 -3.53 23.02 4.15
N GLU A 301 -2.32 23.56 4.36
CA GLU A 301 -1.56 24.19 3.29
C GLU A 301 -1.15 23.17 2.23
N PHE A 302 -0.59 22.01 2.63
CA PHE A 302 -0.27 20.91 1.72
C PHE A 302 -1.50 20.45 0.95
N ASN A 303 -2.59 20.14 1.66
CA ASN A 303 -3.83 19.66 1.04
C ASN A 303 -4.38 20.66 0.02
N SER A 304 -4.35 21.96 0.34
CA SER A 304 -4.85 23.01 -0.56
C SER A 304 -3.94 23.20 -1.77
N VAL A 305 -2.61 23.26 -1.59
CA VAL A 305 -1.68 23.48 -2.70
C VAL A 305 -1.67 22.31 -3.68
N THR A 306 -1.65 21.07 -3.17
CA THR A 306 -1.63 19.88 -4.03
C THR A 306 -2.96 19.67 -4.74
N PHE A 307 -4.09 19.90 -4.05
CA PHE A 307 -5.41 19.93 -4.69
C PHE A 307 -5.45 20.94 -5.84
N LEU A 308 -5.08 22.20 -5.59
CA LEU A 308 -5.16 23.26 -6.60
C LEU A 308 -4.23 23.03 -7.80
N LEU A 309 -3.03 22.49 -7.58
CA LEU A 309 -2.04 22.31 -8.64
C LEU A 309 -2.22 21.00 -9.41
N PHE A 310 -2.57 19.91 -8.74
CA PHE A 310 -2.44 18.54 -9.29
C PHE A 310 -3.76 17.79 -9.42
N SER A 311 -4.81 18.19 -8.69
CA SER A 311 -6.12 17.54 -8.85
C SER A 311 -6.83 18.05 -10.11
N ASP A 312 -7.40 17.10 -10.84
CA ASP A 312 -8.31 17.35 -11.95
C ASP A 312 -9.67 17.92 -11.50
N GLN A 313 -10.00 17.77 -10.21
CA GLN A 313 -11.22 18.31 -9.60
C GLN A 313 -11.07 19.76 -9.09
N SER A 314 -9.89 20.39 -9.24
CA SER A 314 -9.66 21.77 -8.77
C SER A 314 -10.40 22.84 -9.58
N GLY A 315 -10.75 22.51 -10.83
CA GLY A 315 -11.27 23.43 -11.83
C GLY A 315 -10.24 24.42 -12.39
N LEU A 316 -8.96 24.30 -12.01
CA LEU A 316 -7.88 25.16 -12.51
C LEU A 316 -7.20 24.62 -13.77
N GLY A 317 -7.38 23.34 -14.11
CA GLY A 317 -6.88 22.76 -15.36
C GLY A 317 -7.63 23.22 -16.61
N TYR A 318 -8.90 23.62 -16.46
CA TYR A 318 -9.73 24.08 -17.57
C TYR A 318 -9.42 25.52 -17.97
N HIS A 319 -9.27 25.75 -19.27
CA HIS A 319 -9.10 27.08 -19.83
C HIS A 319 -9.81 27.16 -21.20
N GLU A 320 -10.67 28.16 -21.41
CA GLU A 320 -11.55 28.27 -22.58
C GLU A 320 -10.80 28.13 -23.92
N LYS A 321 -9.59 28.70 -24.04
CA LYS A 321 -8.77 28.60 -25.26
C LYS A 321 -8.25 27.18 -25.58
N PHE A 322 -8.16 26.31 -24.58
CA PHE A 322 -7.52 24.99 -24.69
C PHE A 322 -8.50 23.84 -24.40
N GLU A 323 -9.77 24.17 -24.10
CA GLU A 323 -10.83 23.21 -23.80
C GLU A 323 -10.38 22.18 -22.73
N GLU A 324 -10.59 20.88 -22.99
CA GLU A 324 -10.27 19.78 -22.07
C GLU A 324 -8.88 19.15 -22.34
N LYS A 325 -7.94 19.91 -22.91
CA LYS A 325 -6.61 19.38 -23.27
C LYS A 325 -5.75 18.97 -22.06
N TYR A 326 -5.99 19.55 -20.88
CA TYR A 326 -5.16 19.37 -19.70
C TYR A 326 -6.00 18.93 -18.50
N ASN A 327 -5.49 17.96 -17.75
CA ASN A 327 -6.22 17.42 -16.61
C ASN A 327 -6.12 18.33 -15.39
N ASN A 328 -4.98 18.99 -15.18
CA ASN A 328 -4.72 19.78 -13.98
C ASN A 328 -3.94 21.07 -14.29
N PHE A 329 -3.85 21.96 -13.30
CA PHE A 329 -3.22 23.27 -13.48
C PHE A 329 -1.72 23.18 -13.71
N PHE A 330 -1.06 22.17 -13.11
CA PHE A 330 0.35 21.91 -13.36
C PHE A 330 0.63 21.60 -14.83
N GLU A 331 -0.15 20.72 -15.46
CA GLU A 331 -0.05 20.39 -16.89
C GLU A 331 -0.29 21.63 -17.75
N LEU A 332 -1.33 22.39 -17.44
CA LEU A 332 -1.67 23.62 -18.15
C LEU A 332 -0.50 24.63 -18.13
N LEU A 333 0.06 24.94 -16.95
CA LEU A 333 1.17 25.88 -16.80
C LEU A 333 2.50 25.36 -17.35
N THR A 334 2.67 24.04 -17.46
CA THR A 334 3.88 23.44 -18.03
C THR A 334 3.90 23.55 -19.55
N ASN A 335 2.73 23.48 -20.19
CA ASN A 335 2.62 23.43 -21.64
C ASN A 335 2.21 24.76 -22.28
N GLU A 336 1.51 25.64 -21.55
CA GLU A 336 0.95 26.88 -22.09
C GLU A 336 1.39 28.11 -21.28
N LYS A 337 1.40 29.27 -21.95
CA LYS A 337 1.62 30.57 -21.30
C LYS A 337 0.29 31.27 -21.04
N ILE A 338 -0.04 31.48 -19.79
CA ILE A 338 -1.32 32.06 -19.37
C ILE A 338 -1.08 33.30 -18.55
N LYS A 339 -1.72 34.40 -18.96
CA LYS A 339 -1.68 35.64 -18.17
C LYS A 339 -2.67 35.56 -17.01
N LEU A 340 -2.36 36.20 -15.89
CA LEU A 340 -3.27 36.26 -14.74
C LEU A 340 -4.64 36.85 -15.13
N SER A 341 -4.67 37.80 -16.06
CA SER A 341 -5.91 38.42 -16.58
C SER A 341 -6.77 37.48 -17.44
N GLU A 342 -6.22 36.36 -17.91
CA GLU A 342 -6.91 35.37 -18.74
C GLU A 342 -7.54 34.26 -17.89
N ILE A 343 -7.22 34.21 -16.60
CA ILE A 343 -7.79 33.25 -15.66
C ILE A 343 -9.21 33.69 -15.30
N ALA A 344 -10.16 32.76 -15.36
CA ALA A 344 -11.55 33.06 -15.04
C ALA A 344 -11.70 33.63 -13.62
N ASN A 345 -12.53 34.67 -13.47
CA ASN A 345 -12.67 35.44 -12.24
C ASN A 345 -12.91 34.60 -10.98
N TYR A 346 -13.69 33.51 -11.09
CA TYR A 346 -13.98 32.60 -9.97
C TYR A 346 -12.78 31.78 -9.50
N ASN A 347 -11.73 31.69 -10.32
CA ASN A 347 -10.48 30.97 -10.04
C ASN A 347 -9.31 31.90 -9.67
N VAL A 348 -9.41 33.20 -9.95
CA VAL A 348 -8.35 34.19 -9.67
C VAL A 348 -7.95 34.22 -8.19
N SER A 349 -8.91 34.10 -7.26
CA SER A 349 -8.62 34.06 -5.82
C SER A 349 -7.77 32.86 -5.41
N LYS A 350 -8.02 31.69 -6.00
CA LYS A 350 -7.23 30.46 -5.78
C LYS A 350 -5.80 30.64 -6.28
N VAL A 351 -5.62 31.26 -7.45
CA VAL A 351 -4.30 31.51 -8.04
C VAL A 351 -3.52 32.56 -7.25
N ASN A 352 -4.18 33.63 -6.81
CA ASN A 352 -3.55 34.64 -5.96
C ASN A 352 -3.10 34.04 -4.62
N TRP A 353 -3.88 33.13 -4.02
CA TRP A 353 -3.46 32.41 -2.82
C TRP A 353 -2.15 31.62 -3.02
N LEU A 354 -1.99 30.96 -4.19
CA LEU A 354 -0.75 30.28 -4.55
C LEU A 354 0.43 31.25 -4.78
N ILE A 355 0.17 32.44 -5.30
CA ILE A 355 1.18 33.50 -5.51
C ILE A 355 1.63 34.11 -4.17
N ASP A 356 0.68 34.35 -3.26
CA ASP A 356 0.94 34.92 -1.94
C ASP A 356 1.85 33.99 -1.11
N LEU A 357 1.61 32.67 -1.19
CA LEU A 357 2.42 31.64 -0.54
C LEU A 357 3.70 31.25 -1.29
N LYS A 358 4.00 31.93 -2.41
CA LYS A 358 5.23 31.75 -3.22
C LYS A 358 5.36 30.36 -3.86
N TYR A 359 4.24 29.70 -4.15
CA TYR A 359 4.23 28.52 -5.04
C TYR A 359 4.24 28.95 -6.51
N LEU A 360 3.47 30.01 -6.81
CA LEU A 360 3.43 30.67 -8.11
C LEU A 360 3.99 32.10 -8.02
N SER A 361 4.28 32.67 -9.17
CA SER A 361 4.64 34.07 -9.34
C SER A 361 4.14 34.58 -10.69
N VAL A 362 4.13 35.90 -10.87
CA VAL A 362 3.86 36.53 -12.16
C VAL A 362 5.17 37.07 -12.71
N ASP A 363 5.51 36.72 -13.94
CA ASP A 363 6.72 37.19 -14.61
C ASP A 363 6.56 38.63 -15.16
N LYS A 364 7.60 39.13 -15.84
CA LYS A 364 7.61 40.49 -16.40
C LYS A 364 6.59 40.71 -17.52
N ASP A 365 6.17 39.64 -18.18
CA ASP A 365 5.22 39.65 -19.30
C ASP A 365 3.79 39.31 -18.84
N GLU A 366 3.58 39.29 -17.51
CA GLU A 366 2.32 39.00 -16.81
C GLU A 366 1.87 37.52 -16.85
N TYR A 367 2.77 36.60 -17.20
CA TYR A 367 2.47 35.18 -17.19
C TYR A 367 2.58 34.58 -15.80
N VAL A 368 1.65 33.69 -15.47
CA VAL A 368 1.71 32.88 -14.24
C VAL A 368 2.74 31.78 -14.44
N VAL A 369 3.72 31.71 -13.55
CA VAL A 369 4.84 30.75 -13.61
C VAL A 369 5.11 30.14 -12.23
N PHE A 370 5.73 28.96 -12.21
CA PHE A 370 6.19 28.35 -10.96
C PHE A 370 7.32 29.19 -10.34
N ASN A 371 7.14 29.61 -9.09
CA ASN A 371 8.15 30.40 -8.39
C ASN A 371 9.42 29.58 -8.10
N ASN A 372 9.26 28.30 -7.76
CA ASN A 372 10.36 27.34 -7.61
C ASN A 372 9.95 25.98 -8.18
N LYS A 373 10.52 25.59 -9.32
CA LYS A 373 10.16 24.34 -10.01
C LYS A 373 10.46 23.11 -9.17
N GLN A 374 11.60 23.07 -8.47
CA GLN A 374 12.00 21.94 -7.62
C GLN A 374 11.02 21.75 -6.46
N LEU A 375 10.55 22.84 -5.85
CA LEU A 375 9.50 22.79 -4.83
C LEU A 375 8.21 22.15 -5.40
N ILE A 376 7.77 22.59 -6.58
CA ILE A 376 6.55 22.04 -7.21
C ILE A 376 6.73 20.55 -7.55
N PHE A 377 7.90 20.12 -8.01
CA PHE A 377 8.17 18.70 -8.26
C PHE A 377 8.15 17.85 -6.98
N ILE A 378 8.69 18.36 -5.86
CA ILE A 378 8.62 17.67 -4.56
C ILE A 378 7.16 17.50 -4.12
N LEU A 379 6.35 18.55 -4.22
CA LEU A 379 4.93 18.47 -3.89
C LEU A 379 4.16 17.54 -4.84
N LYS A 380 4.52 17.51 -6.13
CA LYS A 380 3.91 16.60 -7.10
C LYS A 380 4.24 15.15 -6.79
N ASP A 381 5.49 14.84 -6.43
CA ASP A 381 5.91 13.50 -6.05
C ASP A 381 5.18 13.03 -4.77
N LEU A 382 5.08 13.90 -3.76
CA LEU A 382 4.26 13.65 -2.57
C LEU A 382 2.78 13.40 -2.90
N TYR A 383 2.19 14.18 -3.81
CA TYR A 383 0.80 14.01 -4.23
C TYR A 383 0.56 12.68 -4.97
N LEU A 384 1.52 12.25 -5.79
CA LEU A 384 1.39 11.02 -6.59
C LEU A 384 1.77 9.74 -5.84
N ASN A 385 2.57 9.85 -4.77
CA ASN A 385 3.14 8.67 -4.11
C ASN A 385 2.90 8.62 -2.61
N ASP A 386 2.19 9.60 -2.04
CA ASP A 386 1.87 9.79 -0.61
C ASP A 386 3.08 10.01 0.31
N VAL A 387 4.27 9.54 -0.10
CA VAL A 387 5.54 9.59 0.62
C VAL A 387 6.71 9.77 -0.34
N ILE A 388 7.76 10.47 0.12
CA ILE A 388 9.04 10.55 -0.59
C ILE A 388 10.21 10.19 0.35
N SER A 389 11.32 9.74 -0.23
CA SER A 389 12.54 9.38 0.52
C SER A 389 13.53 10.56 0.56
N TYR A 390 13.70 11.20 1.71
CA TYR A 390 14.50 12.44 1.89
C TYR A 390 15.93 12.30 1.35
N TRP A 391 16.61 11.19 1.65
CA TRP A 391 18.01 10.97 1.25
C TRP A 391 18.20 10.63 -0.22
N LYS A 392 17.11 10.34 -0.96
CA LYS A 392 17.16 10.16 -2.42
C LYS A 392 17.12 11.48 -3.17
N TYR A 393 16.90 12.59 -2.47
CA TYR A 393 16.94 13.94 -3.04
C TYR A 393 18.32 14.60 -2.92
N SER A 394 18.60 15.49 -3.88
CA SER A 394 19.80 16.34 -3.85
C SER A 394 19.87 17.20 -2.57
N LYS A 395 21.06 17.65 -2.18
CA LYS A 395 21.24 18.59 -1.05
C LYS A 395 20.36 19.83 -1.16
N PHE A 396 20.23 20.41 -2.36
CA PHE A 396 19.36 21.57 -2.60
C PHE A 396 17.88 21.23 -2.39
N SER A 397 17.40 20.12 -2.95
CA SER A 397 16.02 19.67 -2.74
C SER A 397 15.71 19.38 -1.27
N ARG A 398 16.67 18.81 -0.53
CA ARG A 398 16.54 18.60 0.92
C ARG A 398 16.38 19.90 1.71
N THR A 399 17.08 20.97 1.34
CA THR A 399 16.87 22.28 1.99
C THR A 399 15.45 22.82 1.76
N ILE A 400 14.85 22.56 0.59
CA ILE A 400 13.46 22.92 0.33
C ILE A 400 12.53 22.12 1.25
N ILE A 401 12.78 20.81 1.40
CA ILE A 401 12.00 19.95 2.29
C ILE A 401 12.11 20.42 3.75
N ASP A 402 13.31 20.74 4.23
CA ASP A 402 13.52 21.25 5.59
C ASP A 402 12.77 22.59 5.83
N ASP A 403 12.63 23.43 4.80
CA ASP A 403 11.84 24.66 4.88
C ASP A 403 10.32 24.42 4.87
N LEU A 404 9.86 23.37 4.16
CA LEU A 404 8.46 22.91 4.24
C LEU A 404 8.12 22.31 5.61
N GLU A 405 9.06 21.58 6.22
CA GLU A 405 8.93 21.00 7.56
C GLU A 405 8.70 22.12 8.59
N LYS A 406 9.53 23.19 8.55
CA LYS A 406 9.37 24.37 9.42
C LYS A 406 8.02 25.08 9.26
N ARG A 407 7.37 24.95 8.10
CA ARG A 407 6.06 25.53 7.80
C ARG A 407 4.89 24.59 8.14
N ASN A 408 5.16 23.40 8.65
CA ASN A 408 4.17 22.33 8.86
C ASN A 408 3.42 21.96 7.57
N VAL A 409 4.09 22.02 6.42
CA VAL A 409 3.57 21.55 5.12
C VAL A 409 3.96 20.10 4.88
N VAL A 410 5.03 19.64 5.52
CA VAL A 410 5.45 18.24 5.52
C VAL A 410 5.84 17.80 6.92
N GLU A 411 5.73 16.50 7.15
CA GLU A 411 6.22 15.80 8.33
C GLU A 411 7.32 14.82 7.91
N ILE A 412 8.31 14.64 8.78
CA ILE A 412 9.45 13.74 8.52
C ILE A 412 9.49 12.66 9.60
N GLU A 413 9.71 11.40 9.20
CA GLU A 413 9.82 10.25 10.10
C GLU A 413 11.02 9.37 9.74
N SER A 414 11.48 8.58 10.73
CA SER A 414 12.65 7.68 10.64
C SER A 414 12.27 6.22 10.94
N SER A 415 11.21 5.70 10.31
CA SER A 415 10.83 4.28 10.41
C SER A 415 11.39 3.47 9.23
N LEU A 416 11.60 2.16 9.41
CA LEU A 416 12.07 1.28 8.32
C LEU A 416 11.10 1.28 7.13
N PHE A 417 9.82 1.07 7.43
CA PHE A 417 8.70 1.10 6.49
C PHE A 417 8.02 2.46 6.52
N SER A 418 7.62 2.97 5.36
CA SER A 418 6.78 4.18 5.23
C SER A 418 5.34 3.92 5.69
N ARG A 419 4.55 4.96 5.99
CA ARG A 419 3.14 4.82 6.40
C ARG A 419 2.31 3.95 5.42
N PRO A 420 2.39 4.13 4.08
CA PRO A 420 1.69 3.23 3.14
C PRO A 420 2.17 1.77 3.22
N GLU A 421 3.47 1.54 3.42
CA GLU A 421 4.03 0.18 3.56
C GLU A 421 3.59 -0.47 4.88
N GLN A 422 3.55 0.29 5.97
CA GLN A 422 3.04 -0.17 7.27
C GLN A 422 1.56 -0.58 7.17
N ASP A 423 0.75 0.26 6.51
CA ASP A 423 -0.67 -0.02 6.30
C ASP A 423 -0.87 -1.25 5.42
N TYR A 424 -0.07 -1.41 4.36
CA TYR A 424 -0.09 -2.61 3.51
C TYR A 424 0.28 -3.88 4.30
N ILE A 425 1.37 -3.85 5.08
CA ILE A 425 1.77 -4.99 5.94
C ILE A 425 0.66 -5.32 6.94
N ASN A 426 0.08 -4.31 7.59
CA ASN A 426 -1.02 -4.52 8.53
C ASN A 426 -2.26 -5.09 7.84
N TYR A 427 -2.62 -4.60 6.65
CA TYR A 427 -3.71 -5.13 5.84
C TYR A 427 -3.50 -6.62 5.51
N THR A 428 -2.28 -7.00 5.14
CA THR A 428 -1.97 -8.40 4.79
C THR A 428 -1.94 -9.30 6.03
N LEU A 429 -1.34 -8.85 7.14
CA LEU A 429 -1.05 -9.73 8.27
C LEU A 429 -2.17 -9.77 9.31
N ASN A 430 -2.87 -8.67 9.55
CA ASN A 430 -3.72 -8.49 10.71
C ASN A 430 -5.10 -7.91 10.34
N LYS A 431 -6.06 -8.03 11.27
CA LYS A 431 -7.35 -7.34 11.21
C LYS A 431 -7.56 -6.28 12.29
N SER A 432 -6.51 -5.89 13.03
CA SER A 432 -6.61 -4.92 14.13
C SER A 432 -6.89 -3.51 13.64
N GLN A 433 -6.11 -3.03 12.66
CA GLN A 433 -6.27 -1.71 12.05
C GLN A 433 -7.32 -1.73 10.94
N PHE A 434 -7.27 -2.73 10.06
CA PHE A 434 -8.12 -2.83 8.89
C PHE A 434 -9.08 -4.01 8.96
N ASN A 435 -10.38 -3.74 8.97
CA ASN A 435 -11.38 -4.80 9.16
C ASN A 435 -11.56 -5.72 7.94
N ASN A 436 -11.13 -5.25 6.76
CA ASN A 436 -11.06 -6.00 5.51
C ASN A 436 -9.69 -6.65 5.26
N GLY A 437 -8.79 -6.67 6.25
CA GLY A 437 -7.47 -7.32 6.15
C GLY A 437 -7.55 -8.82 5.90
N LEU A 438 -6.45 -9.43 5.43
CA LEU A 438 -6.41 -10.87 5.13
C LEU A 438 -6.25 -11.75 6.39
N ASP A 439 -5.76 -11.16 7.49
CA ASP A 439 -5.58 -11.84 8.79
C ASP A 439 -4.65 -13.06 8.74
N LEU A 440 -3.66 -13.04 7.84
CA LEU A 440 -2.81 -14.20 7.59
C LEU A 440 -2.00 -14.60 8.83
N ARG A 441 -1.62 -13.65 9.69
CA ARG A 441 -0.90 -13.95 10.92
C ARG A 441 -1.73 -14.82 11.85
N ASN A 442 -2.97 -14.43 12.13
CA ASN A 442 -3.88 -15.20 12.98
C ASN A 442 -4.24 -16.55 12.35
N LYS A 443 -4.35 -16.60 11.01
CA LYS A 443 -4.63 -17.83 10.26
C LYS A 443 -3.58 -18.92 10.49
N TYR A 444 -2.30 -18.56 10.55
CA TYR A 444 -1.18 -19.52 10.65
C TYR A 444 -0.51 -19.58 12.03
N SER A 445 -0.85 -18.68 12.97
CA SER A 445 -0.34 -18.71 14.36
C SER A 445 -0.99 -19.78 15.24
N HIS A 446 -2.18 -20.27 14.86
CA HIS A 446 -2.90 -21.33 15.57
C HIS A 446 -3.34 -22.40 14.58
N THR A 447 -3.16 -23.68 14.93
CA THR A 447 -3.65 -24.80 14.12
C THR A 447 -5.17 -24.72 14.01
N GLN A 448 -5.67 -24.31 12.84
CA GLN A 448 -7.11 -24.18 12.61
C GLN A 448 -7.74 -25.58 12.44
N PRO A 449 -8.95 -25.83 12.97
CA PRO A 449 -9.62 -27.13 12.86
C PRO A 449 -9.98 -27.50 11.40
N ASN A 450 -10.02 -26.52 10.49
CA ASN A 450 -10.19 -26.72 9.04
C ASN A 450 -8.84 -26.71 8.29
N SER A 451 -7.79 -27.29 8.86
CA SER A 451 -6.47 -27.43 8.21
C SER A 451 -6.45 -28.34 6.97
N GLY A 452 -7.61 -28.82 6.52
CA GLY A 452 -7.81 -29.47 5.22
C GLY A 452 -8.20 -28.48 4.12
N GLU A 453 -7.83 -27.21 4.26
CA GLU A 453 -7.91 -26.24 3.15
C GLU A 453 -7.09 -26.74 1.96
N ASP A 454 -7.51 -26.35 0.75
CA ASP A 454 -6.83 -26.71 -0.50
C ASP A 454 -5.34 -26.28 -0.42
N GLU A 455 -4.40 -27.21 -0.67
CA GLU A 455 -2.95 -26.95 -0.71
C GLU A 455 -2.62 -25.72 -1.59
N ARG A 456 -3.46 -25.43 -2.59
CA ARG A 456 -3.38 -24.22 -3.43
C ARG A 456 -3.51 -22.93 -2.62
N ILE A 457 -4.41 -22.88 -1.64
CA ILE A 457 -4.59 -21.71 -0.75
C ILE A 457 -3.35 -21.52 0.12
N HIS A 458 -2.78 -22.59 0.65
CA HIS A 458 -1.54 -22.51 1.42
C HIS A 458 -0.37 -22.06 0.56
N ASN A 459 -0.23 -22.58 -0.66
CA ASN A 459 0.77 -22.11 -1.62
C ASN A 459 0.64 -20.61 -1.91
N GLN A 460 -0.57 -20.15 -2.26
CA GLN A 460 -0.82 -18.73 -2.53
C GLN A 460 -0.45 -17.84 -1.32
N ASN A 461 -0.85 -18.23 -0.11
CA ASN A 461 -0.51 -17.48 1.11
C ASN A 461 0.99 -17.49 1.40
N TYR A 462 1.68 -18.61 1.11
CA TYR A 462 3.13 -18.68 1.25
C TYR A 462 3.84 -17.71 0.32
N LEU A 463 3.38 -17.58 -0.93
CA LEU A 463 3.91 -16.59 -1.87
C LEU A 463 3.67 -15.14 -1.39
N ILE A 464 2.53 -14.86 -0.76
CA ILE A 464 2.27 -13.55 -0.11
C ILE A 464 3.27 -13.29 1.02
N PHE A 465 3.56 -14.30 1.87
CA PHE A 465 4.56 -14.15 2.92
C PHE A 465 5.97 -13.94 2.36
N LEU A 466 6.38 -14.72 1.36
CA LEU A 466 7.65 -14.51 0.67
C LEU A 466 7.75 -13.10 0.10
N ARG A 467 6.69 -12.59 -0.53
CA ARG A 467 6.64 -11.22 -1.06
C ARG A 467 6.89 -10.18 0.03
N LEU A 468 6.25 -10.31 1.20
CA LEU A 468 6.51 -9.43 2.35
C LEU A 468 7.96 -9.54 2.86
N PHE A 469 8.52 -10.74 2.88
CA PHE A 469 9.91 -10.97 3.26
C PHE A 469 10.89 -10.28 2.30
N ILE A 470 10.65 -10.39 1.00
CA ILE A 470 11.46 -9.72 -0.03
C ILE A 470 11.35 -8.20 0.11
N ILE A 471 10.16 -7.65 0.37
CA ILE A 471 10.01 -6.21 0.65
C ILE A 471 10.87 -5.83 1.87
N ALA A 472 10.79 -6.58 2.98
CA ALA A 472 11.61 -6.33 4.17
C ALA A 472 13.12 -6.35 3.87
N ILE A 473 13.60 -7.32 3.07
CA ILE A 473 15.00 -7.39 2.61
C ILE A 473 15.39 -6.13 1.85
N ILE A 474 14.56 -5.71 0.88
CA ILE A 474 14.83 -4.49 0.10
C ILE A 474 14.89 -3.26 1.02
N LYS A 475 13.97 -3.13 1.99
CA LYS A 475 13.94 -1.99 2.91
C LYS A 475 15.13 -1.95 3.86
N ILE A 476 15.55 -3.10 4.38
CA ILE A 476 16.74 -3.22 5.26
C ILE A 476 18.00 -2.89 4.44
N ASN A 477 18.13 -3.45 3.24
CA ASN A 477 19.26 -3.16 2.36
C ASN A 477 19.34 -1.67 1.98
N ASP A 478 18.20 -1.05 1.66
CA ASP A 478 18.13 0.39 1.34
C ASP A 478 18.59 1.26 2.51
N ASP A 479 18.30 0.86 3.74
CA ASP A 479 18.76 1.55 4.95
C ASP A 479 20.28 1.50 5.09
N PHE A 480 20.88 0.31 5.02
CA PHE A 480 22.34 0.15 5.08
C PHE A 480 23.04 0.89 3.93
N CYS A 481 22.53 0.76 2.70
CA CYS A 481 23.05 1.50 1.55
C CYS A 481 22.99 3.02 1.76
N THR A 482 21.87 3.52 2.29
CA THR A 482 21.67 4.94 2.51
C THR A 482 22.56 5.47 3.64
N LEU A 483 22.72 4.71 4.73
CA LEU A 483 23.62 5.06 5.83
C LEU A 483 25.06 5.24 5.34
N LYS A 484 25.57 4.26 4.57
CA LYS A 484 26.91 4.30 3.97
C LYS A 484 27.11 5.55 3.09
N VAL A 485 26.09 5.93 2.31
CA VAL A 485 26.11 7.16 1.51
C VAL A 485 26.16 8.41 2.38
N ILE A 486 25.44 8.43 3.50
CA ILE A 486 25.43 9.56 4.45
C ILE A 486 26.79 9.72 5.14
N GLU A 487 27.40 8.62 5.56
CA GLU A 487 28.72 8.61 6.20
C GLU A 487 29.80 9.15 5.25
N ASN A 488 29.78 8.69 3.99
CA ASN A 488 30.65 9.21 2.94
C ASN A 488 30.45 10.71 2.61
N MET A 489 29.31 11.32 2.98
CA MET A 489 29.10 12.78 2.85
C MET A 489 29.65 13.58 4.03
N ARG A 490 29.95 12.92 5.16
CA ARG A 490 30.46 13.55 6.39
C ARG A 490 31.98 13.54 6.46
N GLU A 491 32.62 12.55 5.84
CA GLU A 491 34.05 12.54 5.53
C GLU A 491 34.43 13.60 4.48
#